data_AF-A0A9X3IYE9-F1
#
_entry.id   AF-A0A9X3IYE9-F1
#
_cell.length_a   1.000
_cell.length_b   1.000
_cell.length_c   1.000
_cell.angle_alpha   90.00
_cell.angle_beta   90.00
_cell.angle_gamma   90.00
#
_symmetry.space_group_name_H-M   'P 1'
#
loop_
_entity.id
_entity.type
_entity.pdbx_description
1 polymer ?
#
loop_
_entity_poly.entity_id
_entity_poly.type
_entity_poly.pdbx_seq_one_letter_code
_entity_poly.pdbx_strand_id
1 'polypeptide(L)'
;MSVRTCTFALVAAACDVGGAPVEEGPPPSDAPTPIAGWPREVGACVGEPPAPTRLLVTTTDFATGGVSAVTLADFRADADVALGSTDAKPFWFGGLAYVLHRYGLDALDVLDPDDGFRLLAQRAIVAEDPAVVSANPHALVVGEDGRGYVSLFGAPEVQVWDLADETDPRLTGRIDLGRLADADGNPEASDLLLCGGVLFVAVDRVDQDAGLVPNEPRARLAAVDLESGAVHDVDPQTPGAQGLALLGAWARQFRLDPADPTGRTALVLTTGLERVDLSSGTSAWAVSDARLQAAGLTDYRQPQAFDLGPGGADVYLAAYRADFGELALFRAALDRDEPLVELAAGLQSVEQSLEVVGDILYFGDRAHGTSGLRAWDLRQDPPAPLPGAPLALGLAPYAAVAIP
;
A
#
# COMPACT_ATOMS: atom_id res chain seq x y z
N MET A 1 -34.96 21.33 44.89
CA MET A 1 -34.31 21.73 43.62
C MET A 1 -35.36 21.64 42.53
N SER A 2 -35.69 22.78 41.94
CA SER A 2 -36.82 22.96 41.00
C SER A 2 -36.32 22.73 39.58
N VAL A 3 -36.94 21.79 38.86
CA VAL A 3 -36.69 21.49 37.45
C VAL A 3 -37.45 22.51 36.61
N ARG A 4 -36.73 23.28 35.79
CA ARG A 4 -37.31 24.18 34.78
C ARG A 4 -37.57 23.38 33.51
N THR A 5 -38.84 23.22 33.17
CA THR A 5 -39.29 22.73 31.87
C THR A 5 -39.40 23.91 30.92
N CYS A 6 -38.62 23.93 29.82
CA CYS A 6 -38.78 24.90 28.75
C CYS A 6 -39.78 24.34 27.71
N THR A 7 -40.93 25.00 27.59
CA THR A 7 -41.92 24.76 26.54
C THR A 7 -41.51 25.52 25.30
N PHE A 8 -41.20 24.83 24.20
CA PHE A 8 -41.04 25.44 22.88
C PHE A 8 -42.41 25.62 22.22
N ALA A 9 -42.75 26.86 21.86
CA ALA A 9 -43.90 27.20 21.05
C ALA A 9 -43.52 27.11 19.56
N LEU A 10 -44.20 26.24 18.81
CA LEU A 10 -44.11 26.18 17.34
C LEU A 10 -44.85 27.38 16.73
N VAL A 11 -44.13 28.25 16.03
CA VAL A 11 -44.71 29.24 15.11
C VAL A 11 -44.60 28.67 13.70
N ALA A 12 -45.73 28.36 13.07
CA ALA A 12 -45.79 27.91 11.69
C ALA A 12 -45.61 29.12 10.76
N ALA A 13 -44.40 29.31 10.22
CA ALA A 13 -44.15 30.19 9.09
C ALA A 13 -44.38 29.39 7.80
N ALA A 14 -45.31 29.85 6.95
CA ALA A 14 -45.50 29.31 5.61
C ALA A 14 -44.25 29.62 4.77
N CYS A 15 -43.44 28.60 4.50
CA CYS A 15 -42.33 28.70 3.57
C CYS A 15 -42.88 28.55 2.14
N ASP A 16 -42.59 29.56 1.32
CA ASP A 16 -42.82 29.52 -0.11
C ASP A 16 -42.00 28.36 -0.69
N VAL A 17 -42.64 27.47 -1.44
CA VAL A 17 -41.98 26.30 -2.03
C VAL A 17 -41.23 26.78 -3.26
N GLY A 18 -40.06 27.37 -3.02
CA GLY A 18 -39.10 27.74 -4.06
C GLY A 18 -38.91 26.58 -5.02
N GLY A 19 -38.97 26.87 -6.32
CA GLY A 19 -38.86 25.87 -7.37
C GLY A 19 -37.65 24.95 -7.19
N ALA A 20 -37.73 23.75 -7.75
CA ALA A 20 -36.66 22.77 -7.71
C ALA A 20 -35.32 23.47 -8.04
N PRO A 21 -34.28 23.29 -7.20
CA PRO A 21 -32.98 23.87 -7.47
C PRO A 21 -32.58 23.42 -8.88
N VAL A 22 -32.20 24.40 -9.71
CA VAL A 22 -31.58 24.09 -10.98
C VAL A 22 -30.34 23.27 -10.63
N GLU A 23 -30.25 22.03 -11.14
CA GLU A 23 -28.99 21.27 -11.11
C GLU A 23 -27.96 22.10 -11.88
N GLU A 24 -27.24 22.96 -11.16
CA GLU A 24 -25.98 23.48 -11.64
C GLU A 24 -25.08 22.26 -11.78
N GLY A 25 -24.76 21.90 -13.02
CA GLY A 25 -23.80 20.85 -13.30
C GLY A 25 -22.50 21.14 -12.55
N PRO A 26 -21.74 20.09 -12.17
CA PRO A 26 -20.50 20.27 -11.43
C PRO A 26 -19.60 21.27 -12.15
N PRO A 27 -18.86 22.12 -11.41
CA PRO A 27 -17.93 23.04 -12.02
C PRO A 27 -16.97 22.28 -12.94
N PRO A 28 -16.53 22.89 -14.05
CA PRO A 28 -15.55 22.27 -14.93
C PRO A 28 -14.31 21.90 -14.10
N SER A 29 -13.92 20.63 -14.14
CA SER A 29 -12.70 20.15 -13.50
C SER A 29 -11.48 20.81 -14.16
N ASP A 30 -10.61 21.40 -13.34
CA ASP A 30 -9.31 21.95 -13.76
C ASP A 30 -8.29 20.84 -14.09
N ALA A 31 -8.67 19.57 -14.00
CA ALA A 31 -7.80 18.45 -14.29
C ALA A 31 -7.38 18.41 -15.76
N PRO A 32 -6.10 18.10 -16.04
CA PRO A 32 -5.61 17.89 -17.39
C PRO A 32 -6.49 16.92 -18.19
N THR A 33 -6.56 17.15 -19.49
CA THR A 33 -7.19 16.21 -20.42
C THR A 33 -6.41 14.89 -20.40
N PRO A 34 -7.08 13.72 -20.33
CA PRO A 34 -6.40 12.44 -20.39
C PRO A 34 -5.54 12.27 -21.64
N ILE A 35 -4.41 11.59 -21.50
CA ILE A 35 -3.52 11.25 -22.60
C ILE A 35 -4.01 9.95 -23.23
N ALA A 36 -4.30 9.95 -24.53
CA ALA A 36 -4.78 8.76 -25.23
C ALA A 36 -3.68 7.70 -25.38
N GLY A 37 -3.99 6.48 -24.94
CA GLY A 37 -3.15 5.30 -25.01
C GLY A 37 -2.18 5.14 -23.84
N TRP A 38 -1.54 3.98 -23.80
CA TRP A 38 -0.50 3.64 -22.83
C TRP A 38 0.71 4.60 -22.92
N PRO A 39 1.39 4.93 -21.80
CA PRO A 39 2.62 5.72 -21.83
C PRO A 39 3.65 5.13 -22.80
N ARG A 40 4.25 6.00 -23.62
CA ARG A 40 5.23 5.59 -24.64
C ARG A 40 6.63 5.42 -24.09
N GLU A 41 6.96 6.15 -23.03
CA GLU A 41 8.28 6.20 -22.42
C GLU A 41 8.17 5.90 -20.93
N VAL A 42 8.41 4.64 -20.57
CA VAL A 42 8.47 4.20 -19.17
C VAL A 42 9.94 4.00 -18.80
N GLY A 43 10.39 4.74 -17.79
CA GLY A 43 11.74 4.62 -17.23
C GLY A 43 11.89 3.39 -16.35
N ALA A 44 13.10 3.15 -15.85
CA ALA A 44 13.26 2.18 -14.75
C ALA A 44 12.51 2.70 -13.51
N CYS A 45 11.86 1.78 -12.80
CA CYS A 45 11.14 2.11 -11.59
C CYS A 45 12.09 2.25 -10.39
N VAL A 46 11.71 3.12 -9.45
CA VAL A 46 12.32 3.15 -8.12
C VAL A 46 12.04 1.81 -7.46
N GLY A 47 13.11 1.07 -7.18
CA GLY A 47 13.06 -0.26 -6.60
C GLY A 47 13.35 -0.28 -5.10
N GLU A 48 13.47 -1.49 -4.60
CA GLU A 48 13.89 -1.75 -3.22
C GLU A 48 15.34 -1.30 -2.95
N PRO A 49 15.67 -0.99 -1.69
CA PRO A 49 17.04 -0.66 -1.32
C PRO A 49 18.01 -1.79 -1.71
N PRO A 50 19.15 -1.46 -2.34
CA PRO A 50 20.17 -2.46 -2.59
C PRO A 50 20.83 -2.90 -1.28
N ALA A 51 21.05 -4.21 -1.13
CA ALA A 51 21.79 -4.81 -0.02
C ALA A 51 21.33 -4.35 1.38
N PRO A 52 20.06 -4.55 1.75
CA PRO A 52 19.54 -4.13 3.04
C PRO A 52 20.27 -4.84 4.20
N THR A 53 20.56 -4.10 5.28
CA THR A 53 21.19 -4.64 6.49
C THR A 53 20.31 -4.56 7.73
N ARG A 54 19.16 -3.89 7.61
CA ARG A 54 18.16 -3.73 8.65
C ARG A 54 16.74 -3.97 8.12
N LEU A 55 15.81 -4.21 9.03
CA LEU A 55 14.37 -4.06 8.80
C LEU A 55 13.84 -2.92 9.65
N LEU A 56 13.01 -2.06 9.06
CA LEU A 56 12.19 -1.10 9.78
C LEU A 56 10.79 -1.69 9.94
N VAL A 57 10.30 -1.75 11.17
CA VAL A 57 9.03 -2.42 11.49
C VAL A 57 8.15 -1.47 12.27
N THR A 58 6.95 -1.18 11.77
CA THR A 58 5.91 -0.55 12.58
C THR A 58 5.23 -1.60 13.44
N THR A 59 4.85 -1.22 14.65
CA THR A 59 4.27 -2.12 15.66
C THR A 59 3.05 -1.45 16.30
N THR A 60 2.08 -2.24 16.75
CA THR A 60 0.80 -1.73 17.28
C THR A 60 0.07 -2.76 18.12
N ASP A 61 -0.56 -2.33 19.20
CA ASP A 61 -1.58 -3.09 19.95
C ASP A 61 -3.01 -2.62 19.65
N PHE A 62 -3.18 -1.81 18.60
CA PHE A 62 -4.41 -1.10 18.21
C PHE A 62 -4.93 -0.05 19.20
N ALA A 63 -4.15 0.26 20.25
CA ALA A 63 -4.37 1.41 21.12
C ALA A 63 -3.20 2.41 21.05
N THR A 64 -2.00 1.90 20.80
CA THR A 64 -0.73 2.60 20.68
C THR A 64 0.07 2.01 19.52
N GLY A 65 1.08 2.74 19.06
CA GLY A 65 2.01 2.28 18.04
C GLY A 65 3.44 2.70 18.29
N GLY A 66 4.36 1.98 17.67
CA GLY A 66 5.80 2.20 17.77
C GLY A 66 6.50 1.84 16.47
N VAL A 67 7.75 2.27 16.35
CA VAL A 67 8.67 1.90 15.28
C VAL A 67 9.84 1.17 15.91
N SER A 68 10.19 0.01 15.36
CA SER A 68 11.28 -0.84 15.82
C SER A 68 12.22 -1.13 14.65
N ALA A 69 13.50 -1.34 14.95
CA ALA A 69 14.50 -1.69 13.95
C ALA A 69 15.10 -3.06 14.26
N VAL A 70 15.40 -3.85 13.23
CA VAL A 70 16.07 -5.14 13.38
C VAL A 70 17.35 -5.13 12.57
N THR A 71 18.50 -5.32 13.22
CA THR A 71 19.78 -5.56 12.56
C THR A 71 19.84 -6.99 12.05
N LEU A 72 20.08 -7.19 10.76
CA LEU A 72 19.97 -8.50 10.13
C LEU A 72 21.20 -9.38 10.35
N ALA A 73 22.39 -8.78 10.45
CA ALA A 73 23.66 -9.50 10.57
C ALA A 73 23.74 -10.40 11.82
N ASP A 74 23.13 -9.96 12.92
CA ASP A 74 23.11 -10.67 14.21
C ASP A 74 21.69 -10.95 14.73
N PHE A 75 20.67 -10.67 13.91
CA PHE A 75 19.25 -10.86 14.23
C PHE A 75 18.89 -10.21 15.58
N ARG A 76 19.21 -8.92 15.74
CA ARG A 76 19.00 -8.14 16.97
C ARG A 76 17.96 -7.05 16.76
N ALA A 77 16.98 -6.97 17.66
CA ALA A 77 15.97 -5.92 17.66
C ALA A 77 16.36 -4.75 18.58
N ASP A 78 16.19 -3.53 18.06
CA ASP A 78 16.10 -2.29 18.81
C ASP A 78 14.63 -1.87 18.78
N ALA A 79 13.91 -2.16 19.88
CA ALA A 79 12.48 -1.90 19.98
C ALA A 79 12.18 -0.43 20.31
N ASP A 80 11.05 0.08 19.82
CA ASP A 80 10.49 1.39 20.15
C ASP A 80 11.48 2.55 19.92
N VAL A 81 12.23 2.49 18.81
CA VAL A 81 13.20 3.52 18.41
C VAL A 81 12.54 4.85 18.04
N ALA A 82 11.28 4.83 17.62
CA ALA A 82 10.45 6.02 17.43
C ALA A 82 8.97 5.72 17.73
N LEU A 83 8.17 6.78 17.83
CA LEU A 83 6.72 6.65 18.00
C LEU A 83 6.06 6.26 16.68
N GLY A 84 4.99 5.47 16.77
CA GLY A 84 4.14 5.11 15.64
C GLY A 84 2.67 5.36 15.96
N SER A 85 1.82 5.30 14.94
CA SER A 85 0.37 5.21 15.12
C SER A 85 -0.09 3.76 15.22
N THR A 86 -1.35 3.56 15.61
CA THR A 86 -1.99 2.24 15.61
C THR A 86 -2.11 1.60 14.23
N ASP A 87 -2.04 2.42 13.18
CA ASP A 87 -2.06 2.07 11.77
C ASP A 87 -0.99 2.91 11.05
N ALA A 88 0.20 2.33 10.86
CA ALA A 88 1.36 3.01 10.32
C ALA A 88 2.12 2.11 9.34
N LYS A 89 2.54 2.63 8.18
CA LYS A 89 3.39 1.91 7.23
C LYS A 89 4.78 2.54 7.13
N PRO A 90 5.87 1.76 7.24
CA PRO A 90 7.22 2.26 7.04
C PRO A 90 7.58 2.28 5.54
N PHE A 91 8.36 3.27 5.16
CA PHE A 91 8.98 3.39 3.83
C PHE A 91 10.43 3.85 3.99
N TRP A 92 11.24 3.66 2.97
CA TRP A 92 12.64 4.08 2.97
C TRP A 92 13.01 4.71 1.64
N PHE A 93 13.76 5.81 1.72
CA PHE A 93 14.37 6.40 0.53
C PHE A 93 15.54 7.30 0.92
N GLY A 94 16.62 7.28 0.13
CA GLY A 94 17.71 8.26 0.25
C GLY A 94 18.41 8.26 1.61
N GLY A 95 18.43 7.14 2.32
CA GLY A 95 19.01 7.03 3.66
C GLY A 95 18.05 7.39 4.80
N LEU A 96 16.86 7.88 4.49
CA LEU A 96 15.85 8.28 5.46
C LEU A 96 14.76 7.21 5.59
N ALA A 97 14.22 7.11 6.80
CA ALA A 97 13.02 6.33 7.08
C ALA A 97 11.81 7.27 7.09
N TYR A 98 10.73 6.85 6.45
CA TYR A 98 9.47 7.57 6.42
C TYR A 98 8.40 6.69 7.08
N VAL A 99 7.52 7.28 7.86
CA VAL A 99 6.39 6.57 8.46
C VAL A 99 5.10 7.29 8.07
N LEU A 100 4.25 6.60 7.30
CA LEU A 100 2.91 7.08 6.98
C LEU A 100 1.94 6.58 8.04
N HIS A 101 1.37 7.52 8.78
CA HIS A 101 0.27 7.29 9.70
C HIS A 101 -1.05 7.35 8.94
N ARG A 102 -1.90 6.33 9.09
CA ARG A 102 -3.13 6.17 8.31
C ARG A 102 -4.39 6.32 9.16
N TYR A 103 -5.54 6.23 8.49
CA TYR A 103 -6.86 6.06 9.09
C TYR A 103 -7.17 7.03 10.25
N GLY A 104 -7.27 8.32 9.91
CA GLY A 104 -7.68 9.39 10.83
C GLY A 104 -6.54 9.99 11.65
N LEU A 105 -5.32 9.48 11.49
CA LEU A 105 -4.11 10.08 12.05
C LEU A 105 -3.32 10.85 10.98
N ASP A 106 -3.32 10.32 9.75
CA ASP A 106 -2.99 10.99 8.49
C ASP A 106 -1.81 11.98 8.58
N ALA A 107 -0.61 11.43 8.75
CA ALA A 107 0.62 12.20 8.86
C ALA A 107 1.80 11.46 8.22
N LEU A 108 2.82 12.22 7.83
CA LEU A 108 4.12 11.74 7.39
C LEU A 108 5.18 12.14 8.41
N ASP A 109 5.84 11.16 9.00
CA ASP A 109 7.05 11.34 9.79
C ASP A 109 8.28 11.07 8.91
N VAL A 110 9.33 11.87 9.10
CA VAL A 110 10.66 11.69 8.52
C VAL A 110 11.65 11.44 9.64
N LEU A 111 12.32 10.28 9.62
CA LEU A 111 13.23 9.80 10.66
C LEU A 111 14.63 9.60 10.07
N ASP A 112 15.65 9.88 10.87
CA ASP A 112 17.06 9.64 10.53
C ASP A 112 17.58 8.32 11.15
N PRO A 113 17.70 7.22 10.40
CA PRO A 113 18.16 5.93 10.93
C PRO A 113 19.61 5.94 11.43
N ASP A 114 20.42 6.93 11.05
CA ASP A 114 21.84 7.03 11.42
C ASP A 114 22.04 7.93 12.66
N ASP A 115 21.07 8.79 12.97
CA ASP A 115 20.96 9.55 14.22
C ASP A 115 19.91 8.94 15.18
N GLY A 116 19.89 7.61 15.26
CA GLY A 116 19.06 6.87 16.22
C GLY A 116 17.56 7.05 16.01
N PHE A 117 17.12 7.15 14.76
CA PHE A 117 15.73 7.39 14.35
C PHE A 117 15.16 8.71 14.88
N ARG A 118 16.00 9.74 15.00
CA ARG A 118 15.55 11.09 15.37
C ARG A 118 14.48 11.57 14.38
N LEU A 119 13.35 12.06 14.91
CA LEU A 119 12.33 12.75 14.14
C LEU A 119 12.88 14.07 13.58
N LEU A 120 12.95 14.15 12.26
CA LEU A 120 13.39 15.34 11.52
C LEU A 120 12.23 16.27 11.23
N ALA A 121 11.11 15.70 10.80
CA ALA A 121 9.89 16.43 10.48
C ALA A 121 8.67 15.54 10.65
N GLN A 122 7.54 16.19 10.94
CA GLN A 122 6.20 15.60 10.84
C GLN A 122 5.30 16.56 10.06
N ARG A 123 4.48 16.04 9.15
CA ARG A 123 3.48 16.83 8.42
C ARG A 123 2.14 16.11 8.42
N ALA A 124 1.08 16.86 8.69
CA ALA A 124 -0.28 16.35 8.47
C ALA A 124 -0.54 16.19 6.97
N ILE A 125 -1.21 15.10 6.61
CA ILE A 125 -1.67 14.83 5.25
C ILE A 125 -3.18 15.09 5.26
N VAL A 126 -3.58 16.14 4.55
CA VAL A 126 -4.99 16.54 4.46
C VAL A 126 -5.40 16.56 3.00
N ALA A 127 -6.56 15.96 2.71
CA ALA A 127 -7.13 15.95 1.38
C ALA A 127 -7.49 17.37 0.91
N GLU A 128 -7.57 17.59 -0.41
CA GLU A 128 -8.04 18.88 -0.94
C GLU A 128 -9.49 19.16 -0.58
N ASP A 129 -10.37 18.16 -0.68
CA ASP A 129 -11.77 18.30 -0.28
C ASP A 129 -11.89 18.30 1.26
N PRO A 130 -12.33 19.41 1.88
CA PRO A 130 -12.50 19.48 3.32
C PRO A 130 -13.62 18.59 3.87
N ALA A 131 -14.48 18.01 3.01
CA ALA A 131 -15.48 17.03 3.40
C ALA A 131 -14.85 15.66 3.70
N VAL A 132 -13.66 15.38 3.18
CA VAL A 132 -12.92 14.14 3.47
C VAL A 132 -12.40 14.20 4.90
N VAL A 133 -12.96 13.36 5.76
CA VAL A 133 -12.61 13.30 7.19
C VAL A 133 -11.22 12.71 7.42
N SER A 134 -10.84 11.72 6.61
CA SER A 134 -9.53 11.09 6.63
C SER A 134 -9.01 10.90 5.21
N ALA A 135 -7.84 11.46 4.94
CA ALA A 135 -7.12 11.27 3.68
C ALA A 135 -6.65 9.82 3.53
N ASN A 136 -6.38 9.14 4.65
CA ASN A 136 -5.97 7.75 4.73
C ASN A 136 -4.83 7.43 3.74
N PRO A 137 -3.62 8.00 3.93
CA PRO A 137 -2.51 7.79 3.00
C PRO A 137 -2.05 6.33 2.99
N HIS A 138 -1.81 5.72 1.84
CA HIS A 138 -1.51 4.27 1.77
C HIS A 138 -0.11 3.91 1.31
N ALA A 139 0.45 4.69 0.39
CA ALA A 139 1.80 4.48 -0.13
C ALA A 139 2.57 5.80 -0.28
N LEU A 140 3.89 5.70 -0.16
CA LEU A 140 4.85 6.75 -0.47
C LEU A 140 5.90 6.17 -1.43
N VAL A 141 6.16 6.88 -2.52
CA VAL A 141 7.34 6.67 -3.36
C VAL A 141 8.07 7.99 -3.52
N VAL A 142 9.40 7.98 -3.48
CA VAL A 142 10.23 9.18 -3.59
C VAL A 142 11.20 9.02 -4.76
N GLY A 143 11.31 10.04 -5.59
CA GLY A 143 12.25 10.10 -6.71
C GLY A 143 13.62 10.62 -6.28
N GLU A 144 14.64 10.35 -7.11
CA GLU A 144 16.02 10.84 -6.90
C GLU A 144 16.12 12.37 -6.85
N ASP A 145 15.13 13.08 -7.39
CA ASP A 145 15.02 14.53 -7.34
C ASP A 145 14.43 15.06 -6.03
N GLY A 146 14.10 14.17 -5.08
CA GLY A 146 13.50 14.51 -3.80
C GLY A 146 11.98 14.72 -3.87
N ARG A 147 11.32 14.50 -5.03
CA ARG A 147 9.86 14.55 -5.08
C ARG A 147 9.24 13.27 -4.53
N GLY A 148 8.38 13.41 -3.53
CA GLY A 148 7.56 12.34 -2.97
C GLY A 148 6.14 12.34 -3.54
N TYR A 149 5.57 11.15 -3.72
CA TYR A 149 4.19 10.95 -4.15
C TYR A 149 3.48 10.12 -3.10
N VAL A 150 2.36 10.63 -2.58
CA VAL A 150 1.57 9.95 -1.54
C VAL A 150 0.18 9.66 -2.09
N SER A 151 -0.18 8.38 -2.17
CA SER A 151 -1.54 7.95 -2.54
C SER A 151 -2.47 8.14 -1.36
N LEU A 152 -3.68 8.64 -1.63
CA LEU A 152 -4.72 8.79 -0.63
C LEU A 152 -5.83 7.80 -0.92
N PHE A 153 -6.06 6.87 0.01
CA PHE A 153 -7.15 5.91 -0.15
C PHE A 153 -8.50 6.56 0.10
N GLY A 154 -8.56 7.61 0.92
CA GLY A 154 -9.80 8.32 1.27
C GLY A 154 -10.13 9.52 0.38
N ALA A 155 -9.34 9.80 -0.66
CA ALA A 155 -9.55 10.95 -1.54
C ALA A 155 -9.09 10.69 -2.97
N PRO A 156 -9.72 11.32 -3.99
CA PRO A 156 -9.41 11.11 -5.39
C PRO A 156 -8.16 11.87 -5.86
N GLU A 157 -7.05 11.76 -5.14
CA GLU A 157 -5.82 12.46 -5.47
C GLU A 157 -4.55 11.70 -5.06
N VAL A 158 -3.44 12.03 -5.72
CA VAL A 158 -2.08 11.78 -5.21
C VAL A 158 -1.46 13.11 -4.83
N GLN A 159 -0.90 13.20 -3.63
CA GLN A 159 -0.18 14.39 -3.19
C GLN A 159 1.27 14.37 -3.68
N VAL A 160 1.77 15.52 -4.13
CA VAL A 160 3.16 15.72 -4.56
C VAL A 160 3.89 16.56 -3.52
N TRP A 161 4.94 15.99 -2.94
CA TRP A 161 5.73 16.58 -1.88
C TRP A 161 7.16 16.89 -2.37
N ASP A 162 7.71 18.02 -1.94
CA ASP A 162 9.15 18.26 -1.95
C ASP A 162 9.72 17.73 -0.64
N LEU A 163 10.56 16.70 -0.75
CA LEU A 163 11.25 16.00 0.33
C LEU A 163 12.78 16.14 0.20
N ALA A 164 13.26 17.09 -0.62
CA ALA A 164 14.70 17.33 -0.77
C ALA A 164 15.34 17.97 0.47
N ASP A 165 14.56 18.68 1.28
CA ASP A 165 14.91 19.10 2.65
C ASP A 165 14.14 18.25 3.64
N GLU A 166 14.82 17.27 4.24
CA GLU A 166 14.21 16.30 5.16
C GLU A 166 13.67 16.92 6.45
N THR A 167 14.06 18.16 6.76
CA THR A 167 13.57 18.90 7.94
C THR A 167 12.36 19.79 7.62
N ASP A 168 12.11 20.06 6.34
CA ASP A 168 10.97 20.83 5.88
C ASP A 168 10.25 20.22 4.67
N PRO A 169 9.61 19.03 4.81
CA PRO A 169 8.73 18.49 3.80
C PRO A 169 7.60 19.47 3.44
N ARG A 170 7.40 19.71 2.14
CA ARG A 170 6.41 20.67 1.64
C ARG A 170 5.49 20.03 0.61
N LEU A 171 4.18 20.16 0.81
CA LEU A 171 3.21 19.86 -0.25
C LEU A 171 3.38 20.90 -1.38
N THR A 172 3.66 20.43 -2.59
CA THR A 172 3.91 21.29 -3.76
C THR A 172 2.86 21.15 -4.85
N GLY A 173 2.08 20.08 -4.85
CA GLY A 173 1.04 19.86 -5.83
C GLY A 173 0.17 18.65 -5.54
N ARG A 174 -0.79 18.42 -6.43
CA ARG A 174 -1.78 17.34 -6.36
C ARG A 174 -2.04 16.83 -7.78
N ILE A 175 -2.25 15.54 -7.91
CA ILE A 175 -2.65 14.89 -9.16
C ILE A 175 -4.09 14.42 -8.95
N ASP A 176 -5.02 14.96 -9.75
CA ASP A 176 -6.43 14.56 -9.70
C ASP A 176 -6.62 13.16 -10.29
N LEU A 177 -7.20 12.26 -9.49
CA LEU A 177 -7.60 10.92 -9.88
C LEU A 177 -9.11 10.76 -10.01
N GLY A 178 -9.92 11.81 -9.87
CA GLY A 178 -11.38 11.76 -9.89
C GLY A 178 -11.96 11.19 -11.18
N ARG A 179 -11.22 11.27 -12.30
CA ARG A 179 -11.60 10.59 -13.56
C ARG A 179 -11.58 9.07 -13.48
N LEU A 180 -10.84 8.51 -12.51
CA LEU A 180 -10.74 7.09 -12.22
C LEU A 180 -11.70 6.66 -11.11
N ALA A 181 -12.40 7.58 -10.45
CA ALA A 181 -13.36 7.27 -9.41
C ALA A 181 -14.56 6.46 -9.93
N ASP A 182 -15.22 5.76 -9.03
CA ASP A 182 -16.53 5.18 -9.30
C ASP A 182 -17.68 6.09 -8.82
N ALA A 183 -18.81 5.51 -8.42
CA ALA A 183 -20.04 6.24 -8.12
C ALA A 183 -19.93 7.15 -6.89
N ASP A 184 -19.03 6.86 -5.95
CA ASP A 184 -18.85 7.65 -4.73
C ASP A 184 -17.87 8.83 -4.90
N GLY A 185 -17.21 8.93 -6.06
CA GLY A 185 -16.25 9.98 -6.36
C GLY A 185 -14.83 9.70 -5.88
N ASN A 186 -14.53 8.51 -5.37
CA ASN A 186 -13.20 8.08 -4.97
C ASN A 186 -12.74 6.84 -5.78
N PRO A 187 -11.47 6.77 -6.21
CA PRO A 187 -10.92 5.57 -6.86
C PRO A 187 -10.26 4.58 -5.88
N GLU A 188 -10.09 4.97 -4.61
CA GLU A 188 -9.29 4.27 -3.60
C GLU A 188 -7.88 3.95 -4.09
N ALA A 189 -7.05 4.99 -4.21
CA ALA A 189 -5.65 4.83 -4.60
C ALA A 189 -4.85 4.19 -3.45
N SER A 190 -4.26 3.01 -3.70
CA SER A 190 -3.57 2.21 -2.69
C SER A 190 -2.04 2.25 -2.87
N ASP A 191 -1.49 1.46 -3.79
CA ASP A 191 -0.04 1.36 -4.03
C ASP A 191 0.48 2.22 -5.20
N LEU A 192 1.78 2.52 -5.17
CA LEU A 192 2.46 3.38 -6.14
C LEU A 192 3.74 2.74 -6.68
N LEU A 193 4.04 3.00 -7.97
CA LEU A 193 5.36 2.74 -8.58
C LEU A 193 5.79 3.96 -9.39
N LEU A 194 6.96 4.52 -9.07
CA LEU A 194 7.54 5.67 -9.78
C LEU A 194 8.54 5.18 -10.82
N CYS A 195 8.29 5.41 -12.11
CA CYS A 195 9.07 4.87 -13.22
C CYS A 195 9.48 5.96 -14.22
N GLY A 196 10.57 6.67 -13.92
CA GLY A 196 11.00 7.83 -14.68
C GLY A 196 9.95 8.96 -14.66
N GLY A 197 9.41 9.31 -15.82
CA GLY A 197 8.36 10.35 -15.96
C GLY A 197 6.93 9.87 -15.72
N VAL A 198 6.73 8.60 -15.34
CA VAL A 198 5.40 8.00 -15.17
C VAL A 198 5.23 7.50 -13.73
N LEU A 199 4.10 7.83 -13.12
CA LEU A 199 3.66 7.24 -11.86
C LEU A 199 2.53 6.25 -12.14
N PHE A 200 2.72 5.00 -11.72
CA PHE A 200 1.67 4.00 -11.73
C PHE A 200 0.97 3.96 -10.38
N VAL A 201 -0.36 3.88 -10.41
CA VAL A 201 -1.23 3.95 -9.23
C VAL A 201 -2.20 2.77 -9.27
N ALA A 202 -2.18 1.91 -8.24
CA ALA A 202 -3.25 0.95 -8.04
C ALA A 202 -4.51 1.69 -7.59
N VAL A 203 -5.63 1.37 -8.24
CA VAL A 203 -6.96 1.87 -7.87
C VAL A 203 -7.91 0.69 -7.73
N ASP A 204 -8.61 0.62 -6.60
CA ASP A 204 -9.35 -0.56 -6.18
C ASP A 204 -10.86 -0.43 -6.32
N ARG A 205 -11.42 0.81 -6.34
CA ARG A 205 -12.86 1.09 -6.53
C ARG A 205 -13.75 0.23 -5.63
N VAL A 206 -13.70 0.50 -4.33
CA VAL A 206 -14.39 -0.30 -3.31
C VAL A 206 -15.56 0.47 -2.70
N ASP A 207 -16.68 -0.23 -2.47
CA ASP A 207 -17.82 0.33 -1.77
C ASP A 207 -17.55 0.40 -0.27
N GLN A 208 -17.28 1.61 0.23
CA GLN A 208 -17.02 1.87 1.65
C GLN A 208 -18.22 1.55 2.54
N ASP A 209 -19.45 1.79 2.05
CA ASP A 209 -20.69 1.52 2.76
C ASP A 209 -21.01 0.01 2.84
N ALA A 210 -20.48 -0.78 1.90
CA ALA A 210 -20.55 -2.24 1.91
C ALA A 210 -19.38 -2.94 2.63
N GLY A 211 -18.54 -2.18 3.36
CA GLY A 211 -17.39 -2.74 4.07
C GLY A 211 -16.17 -2.97 3.19
N LEU A 212 -15.93 -2.02 2.27
CA LEU A 212 -14.84 -2.03 1.29
C LEU A 212 -14.95 -3.20 0.31
N VAL A 213 -16.13 -3.53 -0.19
CA VAL A 213 -16.26 -4.59 -1.20
C VAL A 213 -15.88 -4.03 -2.57
N PRO A 214 -15.00 -4.66 -3.36
CA PRO A 214 -14.71 -4.21 -4.72
C PRO A 214 -15.97 -4.12 -5.58
N ASN A 215 -16.18 -2.95 -6.20
CA ASN A 215 -17.30 -2.70 -7.13
C ASN A 215 -17.09 -3.40 -8.48
N GLU A 216 -15.84 -3.72 -8.80
CA GLU A 216 -15.44 -4.45 -9.99
C GLU A 216 -14.67 -5.72 -9.62
N PRO A 217 -14.75 -6.79 -10.44
CA PRO A 217 -14.01 -8.03 -10.18
C PRO A 217 -12.49 -7.90 -10.36
N ARG A 218 -12.00 -6.73 -10.82
CA ARG A 218 -10.60 -6.49 -11.17
C ARG A 218 -10.19 -5.12 -10.65
N ALA A 219 -9.03 -5.08 -9.99
CA ALA A 219 -8.36 -3.82 -9.71
C ALA A 219 -7.82 -3.21 -11.02
N ARG A 220 -7.41 -1.95 -10.95
CA ARG A 220 -6.87 -1.23 -12.10
C ARG A 220 -5.53 -0.61 -11.76
N LEU A 221 -4.65 -0.54 -12.75
CA LEU A 221 -3.39 0.17 -12.69
C LEU A 221 -3.47 1.40 -13.58
N ALA A 222 -3.65 2.58 -12.99
CA ALA A 222 -3.59 3.83 -13.70
C ALA A 222 -2.13 4.23 -13.97
N ALA A 223 -1.89 4.93 -15.07
CA ALA A 223 -0.61 5.56 -15.37
C ALA A 223 -0.82 7.07 -15.43
N VAL A 224 0.06 7.82 -14.77
CA VAL A 224 0.04 9.28 -14.72
C VAL A 224 1.33 9.81 -15.32
N ASP A 225 1.20 10.73 -16.27
CA ASP A 225 2.33 11.50 -16.78
C ASP A 225 2.72 12.60 -15.77
N LEU A 226 3.94 12.56 -15.26
CA LEU A 226 4.38 13.45 -14.19
C LEU A 226 4.76 14.85 -14.65
N GLU A 227 4.90 15.08 -15.96
CA GLU A 227 5.13 16.42 -16.51
C GLU A 227 3.83 17.23 -16.52
N SER A 228 2.74 16.61 -16.96
CA SER A 228 1.43 17.26 -17.10
C SER A 228 0.49 17.01 -15.92
N GLY A 229 0.72 15.96 -15.13
CA GLY A 229 -0.22 15.46 -14.12
C GLY A 229 -1.44 14.75 -14.74
N ALA A 230 -1.44 14.48 -16.04
CA ALA A 230 -2.56 13.85 -16.73
C ALA A 230 -2.56 12.32 -16.56
N VAL A 231 -3.74 11.76 -16.33
CA VAL A 231 -3.95 10.30 -16.37
C VAL A 231 -3.97 9.81 -17.82
N HIS A 232 -3.37 8.67 -18.08
CA HIS A 232 -3.48 7.96 -19.35
C HIS A 232 -4.84 7.25 -19.49
N ASP A 233 -5.52 7.52 -20.60
CA ASP A 233 -6.69 6.77 -21.07
C ASP A 233 -6.21 5.59 -21.93
N VAL A 234 -6.07 4.43 -21.28
CA VAL A 234 -5.46 3.24 -21.90
C VAL A 234 -6.43 2.49 -22.82
N ASP A 235 -7.72 2.80 -22.76
CA ASP A 235 -8.74 2.27 -23.67
C ASP A 235 -9.56 3.41 -24.29
N PRO A 236 -9.06 4.02 -25.39
CA PRO A 236 -9.70 5.17 -26.02
C PRO A 236 -11.05 4.81 -26.69
N GLN A 237 -11.46 3.54 -26.70
CA GLN A 237 -12.79 3.14 -27.17
C GLN A 237 -13.85 3.16 -26.05
N THR A 238 -13.41 3.18 -24.80
CA THR A 238 -14.27 3.36 -23.63
C THR A 238 -14.25 4.82 -23.22
N PRO A 239 -15.40 5.48 -23.01
CA PRO A 239 -15.42 6.85 -22.50
C PRO A 239 -14.76 6.95 -21.12
N GLY A 240 -13.93 7.98 -20.91
CA GLY A 240 -13.25 8.25 -19.63
C GLY A 240 -11.78 7.82 -19.63
N ALA A 241 -11.12 7.88 -18.48
CA ALA A 241 -9.81 7.24 -18.26
C ALA A 241 -10.03 6.05 -17.31
N GLN A 242 -9.51 4.85 -17.66
CA GLN A 242 -9.90 3.62 -16.96
C GLN A 242 -8.73 2.84 -16.35
N GLY A 243 -7.48 3.18 -16.67
CA GLY A 243 -6.30 2.39 -16.27
C GLY A 243 -6.29 0.96 -16.85
N LEU A 244 -5.16 0.27 -16.75
CA LEU A 244 -5.03 -1.13 -17.15
C LEU A 244 -5.83 -2.00 -16.19
N ALA A 245 -6.82 -2.75 -16.70
CA ALA A 245 -7.49 -3.75 -15.89
C ALA A 245 -6.51 -4.88 -15.53
N LEU A 246 -6.28 -5.09 -14.23
CA LEU A 246 -5.54 -6.22 -13.71
C LEU A 246 -6.37 -7.51 -13.86
N LEU A 247 -5.76 -8.66 -13.62
CA LEU A 247 -6.40 -9.97 -13.76
C LEU A 247 -7.22 -10.33 -12.52
N GLY A 248 -6.78 -9.92 -11.33
CA GLY A 248 -7.44 -10.12 -10.05
C GLY A 248 -7.98 -8.84 -9.41
N ALA A 249 -8.73 -9.01 -8.33
CA ALA A 249 -9.25 -7.92 -7.51
C ALA A 249 -8.25 -7.50 -6.44
N TRP A 250 -8.35 -6.24 -6.00
CA TRP A 250 -7.61 -5.63 -4.90
C TRP A 250 -6.08 -5.72 -5.05
N ALA A 251 -5.47 -4.69 -5.63
CA ALA A 251 -4.01 -4.60 -5.65
C ALA A 251 -3.50 -4.27 -4.25
N ARG A 252 -2.70 -5.16 -3.67
CA ARG A 252 -2.27 -5.07 -2.26
C ARG A 252 -0.82 -4.67 -2.07
N GLN A 253 0.04 -5.03 -3.02
CA GLN A 253 1.47 -4.86 -2.89
C GLN A 253 2.12 -4.97 -4.26
N PHE A 254 3.17 -4.17 -4.45
CA PHE A 254 4.03 -4.22 -5.62
C PHE A 254 5.45 -4.64 -5.26
N ARG A 255 6.10 -5.38 -6.16
CA ARG A 255 7.55 -5.66 -6.16
C ARG A 255 8.06 -5.54 -7.59
N LEU A 256 9.30 -5.09 -7.79
CA LEU A 256 9.90 -5.17 -9.13
C LEU A 256 10.28 -6.62 -9.43
N ASP A 257 10.11 -7.04 -10.68
CA ASP A 257 10.53 -8.37 -11.10
C ASP A 257 12.05 -8.40 -11.32
N PRO A 258 12.83 -9.14 -10.53
CA PRO A 258 14.28 -9.23 -10.68
C PRO A 258 14.71 -9.92 -11.98
N ALA A 259 13.81 -10.64 -12.67
CA ALA A 259 14.07 -11.20 -13.98
C ALA A 259 14.08 -10.14 -15.10
N ASP A 260 13.53 -8.94 -14.84
CA ASP A 260 13.61 -7.80 -15.75
C ASP A 260 14.71 -6.81 -15.32
N PRO A 261 15.92 -6.89 -15.92
CA PRO A 261 17.02 -6.00 -15.58
C PRO A 261 16.78 -4.55 -16.00
N THR A 262 15.72 -4.26 -16.78
CA THR A 262 15.35 -2.89 -17.14
C THR A 262 14.54 -2.19 -16.06
N GLY A 263 14.03 -2.95 -15.07
CA GLY A 263 13.23 -2.43 -13.96
C GLY A 263 11.88 -1.88 -14.41
N ARG A 264 11.27 -2.45 -15.45
CA ARG A 264 9.98 -2.00 -16.04
C ARG A 264 8.89 -3.05 -15.95
N THR A 265 9.14 -4.10 -15.18
CA THR A 265 8.20 -5.18 -14.91
C THR A 265 7.98 -5.24 -13.41
N ALA A 266 6.71 -5.25 -13.01
CA ALA A 266 6.31 -5.36 -11.62
C ALA A 266 5.52 -6.65 -11.39
N LEU A 267 5.68 -7.21 -10.21
CA LEU A 267 4.79 -8.21 -9.65
C LEU A 267 3.76 -7.51 -8.76
N VAL A 268 2.49 -7.86 -8.96
CA VAL A 268 1.35 -7.24 -8.28
C VAL A 268 0.53 -8.31 -7.58
N LEU A 269 0.37 -8.19 -6.26
CA LEU A 269 -0.47 -9.10 -5.49
C LEU A 269 -1.94 -8.67 -5.59
N THR A 270 -2.76 -9.57 -6.12
CA THR A 270 -4.23 -9.47 -6.19
C THR A 270 -4.85 -10.75 -5.60
N THR A 271 -5.87 -11.33 -6.23
CA THR A 271 -6.33 -12.70 -5.98
C THR A 271 -5.33 -13.77 -6.44
N GLY A 272 -4.31 -13.37 -7.20
CA GLY A 272 -3.11 -14.14 -7.51
C GLY A 272 -1.89 -13.22 -7.49
N LEU A 273 -0.80 -13.65 -8.12
CA LEU A 273 0.36 -12.80 -8.38
C LEU A 273 0.49 -12.54 -9.87
N GLU A 274 0.31 -11.29 -10.25
CA GLU A 274 0.38 -10.84 -11.64
C GLU A 274 1.77 -10.31 -11.95
N ARG A 275 2.25 -10.55 -13.16
CA ARG A 275 3.40 -9.87 -13.75
C ARG A 275 2.89 -8.86 -14.75
N VAL A 276 3.19 -7.59 -14.51
CA VAL A 276 2.80 -6.46 -15.33
C VAL A 276 4.03 -5.89 -16.03
N ASP A 277 4.07 -5.96 -17.36
CA ASP A 277 5.03 -5.21 -18.16
C ASP A 277 4.52 -3.78 -18.32
N LEU A 278 5.16 -2.87 -17.59
CA LEU A 278 4.79 -1.47 -17.52
C LEU A 278 5.11 -0.73 -18.82
N SER A 279 5.98 -1.25 -19.68
CA SER A 279 6.30 -0.63 -20.98
C SER A 279 5.22 -0.93 -22.03
N SER A 280 4.64 -2.12 -21.98
CA SER A 280 3.61 -2.56 -22.95
C SER A 280 2.18 -2.47 -22.42
N GLY A 281 1.99 -2.30 -21.11
CA GLY A 281 0.67 -2.28 -20.48
C GLY A 281 0.00 -3.63 -20.53
N THR A 282 0.76 -4.71 -20.36
CA THR A 282 0.24 -6.08 -20.37
C THR A 282 0.39 -6.71 -18.99
N SER A 283 -0.60 -7.52 -18.61
CA SER A 283 -0.59 -8.32 -17.37
C SER A 283 -0.75 -9.81 -17.69
N ALA A 284 0.01 -10.65 -16.99
CA ALA A 284 -0.07 -12.10 -17.04
C ALA A 284 0.05 -12.69 -15.63
N TRP A 285 -0.49 -13.88 -15.39
CA TRP A 285 -0.29 -14.56 -14.11
C TRP A 285 1.14 -15.09 -13.98
N ALA A 286 1.84 -14.68 -12.93
CA ALA A 286 3.07 -15.34 -12.45
C ALA A 286 2.74 -16.46 -11.45
N VAL A 287 1.72 -16.24 -10.62
CA VAL A 287 1.02 -17.26 -9.84
C VAL A 287 -0.47 -17.04 -10.03
N SER A 288 -1.17 -17.97 -10.68
CA SER A 288 -2.58 -17.76 -11.03
C SER A 288 -3.51 -17.84 -9.83
N ASP A 289 -4.61 -17.10 -9.89
CA ASP A 289 -5.74 -17.21 -8.95
C ASP A 289 -6.21 -18.68 -8.79
N ALA A 290 -6.29 -19.45 -9.88
CA ALA A 290 -6.63 -20.87 -9.83
C ALA A 290 -5.65 -21.71 -8.96
N ARG A 291 -4.35 -21.38 -8.96
CA ARG A 291 -3.37 -22.05 -8.09
C ARG A 291 -3.58 -21.69 -6.62
N LEU A 292 -3.91 -20.43 -6.33
CA LEU A 292 -4.25 -19.99 -4.97
C LEU A 292 -5.55 -20.64 -4.47
N GLN A 293 -6.58 -20.70 -5.31
CA GLN A 293 -7.84 -21.40 -5.00
C GLN A 293 -7.65 -22.88 -4.72
N ALA A 294 -6.76 -23.56 -5.48
CA ALA A 294 -6.41 -24.96 -5.22
C ALA A 294 -5.75 -25.18 -3.85
N ALA A 295 -5.13 -24.14 -3.27
CA ALA A 295 -4.58 -24.13 -1.91
C ALA A 295 -5.61 -23.68 -0.85
N GLY A 296 -6.88 -23.46 -1.22
CA GLY A 296 -7.94 -23.00 -0.31
C GLY A 296 -7.98 -21.48 -0.11
N LEU A 297 -7.30 -20.71 -0.96
CA LEU A 297 -7.33 -19.25 -0.98
C LEU A 297 -8.34 -18.79 -2.04
N THR A 298 -9.60 -18.65 -1.66
CA THR A 298 -10.76 -18.44 -2.54
C THR A 298 -11.42 -17.06 -2.42
N ASP A 299 -10.96 -16.21 -1.49
CA ASP A 299 -11.46 -14.86 -1.24
C ASP A 299 -10.34 -13.83 -1.47
N TYR A 300 -10.67 -12.69 -2.09
CA TYR A 300 -9.73 -11.63 -2.46
C TYR A 300 -9.03 -10.97 -1.25
N ARG A 301 -9.53 -11.20 -0.04
CA ARG A 301 -8.93 -10.71 1.21
C ARG A 301 -7.90 -11.65 1.79
N GLN A 302 -7.81 -12.88 1.28
CA GLN A 302 -6.91 -13.87 1.86
C GLN A 302 -5.43 -13.59 1.56
N PRO A 303 -5.01 -13.28 0.32
CA PRO A 303 -3.64 -12.86 0.08
C PRO A 303 -3.34 -11.58 0.86
N GLN A 304 -2.28 -11.57 1.65
CA GLN A 304 -1.90 -10.41 2.48
C GLN A 304 -0.65 -9.72 1.92
N ALA A 305 0.42 -10.49 1.77
CA ALA A 305 1.73 -9.97 1.40
C ALA A 305 2.54 -11.03 0.66
N PHE A 306 3.54 -10.59 -0.10
CA PHE A 306 4.50 -11.47 -0.73
C PHE A 306 5.89 -10.84 -0.78
N ASP A 307 6.88 -11.69 -0.97
CA ASP A 307 8.21 -11.25 -1.35
C ASP A 307 8.96 -12.35 -2.13
N LEU A 308 10.01 -11.95 -2.82
CA LEU A 308 10.73 -12.80 -3.77
C LEU A 308 11.83 -13.60 -3.09
N GLY A 309 11.91 -14.89 -3.45
CA GLY A 309 12.96 -15.76 -2.95
C GLY A 309 14.35 -15.41 -3.49
N PRO A 310 15.40 -15.98 -2.89
CA PRO A 310 16.77 -15.83 -3.38
C PRO A 310 16.84 -16.25 -4.86
N GLY A 311 17.22 -15.32 -5.74
CA GLY A 311 17.31 -15.55 -7.18
C GLY A 311 16.01 -15.38 -7.98
N GLY A 312 14.90 -15.00 -7.34
CA GLY A 312 13.69 -14.53 -8.03
C GLY A 312 12.89 -15.59 -8.80
N ALA A 313 13.15 -16.88 -8.60
CA ALA A 313 12.40 -17.96 -9.25
C ALA A 313 11.15 -18.42 -8.46
N ASP A 314 11.15 -18.15 -7.17
CA ASP A 314 10.07 -18.49 -6.24
C ASP A 314 9.59 -17.22 -5.53
N VAL A 315 8.36 -17.24 -5.07
CA VAL A 315 7.74 -16.23 -4.23
C VAL A 315 7.30 -16.85 -2.90
N TYR A 316 7.43 -16.08 -1.83
CA TYR A 316 6.90 -16.39 -0.51
C TYR A 316 5.66 -15.54 -0.29
N LEU A 317 4.53 -16.17 0.03
CA LEU A 317 3.25 -15.50 0.24
C LEU A 317 2.77 -15.71 1.67
N ALA A 318 2.28 -14.65 2.30
CA ALA A 318 1.44 -14.72 3.48
C ALA A 318 -0.03 -14.64 3.06
N ALA A 319 -0.84 -15.61 3.47
CA ALA A 319 -2.28 -15.56 3.22
C ALA A 319 -3.11 -16.10 4.39
N TYR A 320 -4.28 -15.52 4.61
CA TYR A 320 -5.27 -16.01 5.56
C TYR A 320 -5.90 -17.32 5.09
N ARG A 321 -6.24 -18.17 6.05
CA ARG A 321 -7.13 -19.31 5.79
C ARG A 321 -8.55 -18.83 5.47
N ALA A 322 -9.36 -19.74 4.95
CA ALA A 322 -10.74 -19.44 4.52
C ALA A 322 -11.63 -18.90 5.65
N ASP A 323 -11.32 -19.21 6.91
CA ASP A 323 -12.03 -18.72 8.09
C ASP A 323 -11.44 -17.42 8.68
N PHE A 324 -10.34 -16.91 8.10
CA PHE A 324 -9.57 -15.76 8.58
C PHE A 324 -9.07 -15.91 10.04
N GLY A 325 -9.04 -17.12 10.59
CA GLY A 325 -8.62 -17.38 11.98
C GLY A 325 -7.10 -17.39 12.18
N GLU A 326 -6.36 -17.68 11.11
CA GLU A 326 -4.90 -17.70 11.08
C GLU A 326 -4.37 -17.32 9.69
N LEU A 327 -3.07 -17.00 9.65
CA LEU A 327 -2.26 -16.95 8.45
C LEU A 327 -1.39 -18.18 8.30
N ALA A 328 -1.12 -18.52 7.04
CA ALA A 328 -0.09 -19.46 6.65
C ALA A 328 0.90 -18.79 5.68
N LEU A 329 2.12 -19.30 5.69
CA LEU A 329 3.16 -18.93 4.72
C LEU A 329 3.25 -20.01 3.66
N PHE A 330 3.32 -19.60 2.41
CA PHE A 330 3.41 -20.47 1.25
C PHE A 330 4.65 -20.12 0.43
N ARG A 331 5.28 -21.12 -0.18
CA ARG A 331 6.20 -20.96 -1.31
C ARG A 331 5.46 -21.31 -2.59
N ALA A 332 5.61 -20.48 -3.62
CA ALA A 332 5.14 -20.79 -4.97
C ALA A 332 6.24 -20.53 -6.00
N ALA A 333 6.36 -21.43 -6.96
CA ALA A 333 7.17 -21.17 -8.14
C ALA A 333 6.50 -20.10 -9.03
N LEU A 334 7.28 -19.12 -9.48
CA LEU A 334 6.85 -18.18 -10.51
C LEU A 334 6.80 -18.90 -11.87
N ASP A 335 5.76 -18.63 -12.65
CA ASP A 335 5.56 -19.08 -14.05
C ASP A 335 5.51 -20.59 -14.28
N ARG A 336 5.52 -21.37 -13.20
CA ARG A 336 5.39 -22.83 -13.24
C ARG A 336 4.08 -23.22 -12.60
N ASP A 337 3.33 -24.11 -13.26
CA ASP A 337 2.06 -24.63 -12.75
C ASP A 337 2.28 -25.72 -11.69
N GLU A 338 2.88 -25.33 -10.57
CA GLU A 338 3.18 -26.19 -9.43
C GLU A 338 2.28 -25.81 -8.24
N PRO A 339 1.80 -26.77 -7.42
CA PRO A 339 1.05 -26.47 -6.21
C PRO A 339 1.84 -25.58 -5.24
N LEU A 340 1.14 -24.72 -4.49
CA LEU A 340 1.73 -23.99 -3.38
C LEU A 340 2.23 -24.97 -2.32
N VAL A 341 3.41 -24.69 -1.76
CA VAL A 341 3.99 -25.47 -0.65
C VAL A 341 3.82 -24.67 0.63
N GLU A 342 3.02 -25.18 1.57
CA GLU A 342 2.88 -24.57 2.88
C GLU A 342 4.15 -24.76 3.71
N LEU A 343 4.66 -23.65 4.28
CA LEU A 343 5.89 -23.59 5.06
C LEU A 343 5.62 -23.48 6.56
N ALA A 344 4.60 -22.70 6.92
CA ALA A 344 4.20 -22.44 8.30
C ALA A 344 2.71 -22.09 8.36
N ALA A 345 2.08 -22.35 9.51
CA ALA A 345 0.67 -22.07 9.79
C ALA A 345 0.49 -21.67 11.26
N GLY A 346 -0.74 -21.31 11.66
CA GLY A 346 -1.02 -20.84 13.02
C GLY A 346 -0.44 -19.47 13.34
N LEU A 347 -0.14 -18.66 12.32
CA LEU A 347 0.41 -17.33 12.46
C LEU A 347 -0.70 -16.29 12.51
N GLN A 348 -0.38 -15.08 12.97
CA GLN A 348 -1.29 -13.94 12.89
C GLN A 348 -0.55 -12.71 12.37
N SER A 349 -1.16 -11.95 11.49
CA SER A 349 -0.70 -10.65 11.01
C SER A 349 -1.93 -9.90 10.53
N VAL A 350 -1.82 -8.61 10.32
CA VAL A 350 -2.91 -7.79 9.77
C VAL A 350 -2.48 -6.96 8.56
N GLU A 351 -1.18 -6.85 8.28
CA GLU A 351 -0.64 -5.98 7.23
C GLU A 351 0.68 -6.56 6.66
N GLN A 352 1.23 -5.90 5.63
CA GLN A 352 2.46 -6.23 4.91
C GLN A 352 3.71 -6.25 5.81
N SER A 353 3.99 -7.40 6.44
CA SER A 353 5.16 -7.62 7.29
C SER A 353 6.03 -8.81 6.86
N LEU A 354 5.84 -9.30 5.63
CA LEU A 354 6.65 -10.36 5.03
C LEU A 354 7.75 -9.73 4.18
N GLU A 355 9.00 -10.07 4.47
CA GLU A 355 10.17 -9.59 3.74
C GLU A 355 11.17 -10.74 3.55
N VAL A 356 11.83 -10.83 2.40
CA VAL A 356 12.94 -11.75 2.14
C VAL A 356 14.21 -10.95 1.93
N VAL A 357 15.18 -11.11 2.82
CA VAL A 357 16.50 -10.47 2.68
C VAL A 357 17.58 -11.53 2.60
N GLY A 358 18.26 -11.56 1.45
CA GLY A 358 19.23 -12.61 1.15
C GLY A 358 18.56 -13.97 1.21
N ASP A 359 19.07 -14.85 2.08
CA ASP A 359 18.54 -16.21 2.26
C ASP A 359 17.58 -16.36 3.45
N ILE A 360 17.07 -15.26 4.01
CA ILE A 360 16.19 -15.30 5.18
C ILE A 360 14.82 -14.71 4.84
N LEU A 361 13.78 -15.47 5.14
CA LEU A 361 12.39 -15.00 5.16
C LEU A 361 12.07 -14.46 6.54
N TYR A 362 11.56 -13.24 6.64
CA TYR A 362 11.08 -12.59 7.85
C TYR A 362 9.56 -12.43 7.80
N PHE A 363 8.91 -12.54 8.95
CA PHE A 363 7.46 -12.34 9.06
C PHE A 363 7.07 -11.76 10.43
N GLY A 364 6.25 -10.72 10.43
CA GLY A 364 5.67 -10.16 11.64
C GLY A 364 4.52 -11.01 12.19
N ASP A 365 4.74 -11.73 13.30
CA ASP A 365 3.69 -12.52 13.95
C ASP A 365 3.06 -11.78 15.13
N ARG A 366 1.73 -11.75 15.16
CA ARG A 366 0.87 -11.14 16.18
C ARG A 366 0.24 -12.17 17.11
N ALA A 367 0.55 -13.45 16.95
CA ALA A 367 -0.03 -14.52 17.76
C ALA A 367 0.14 -14.23 19.27
N HIS A 368 -0.97 -14.27 20.00
CA HIS A 368 -1.00 -13.91 21.42
C HIS A 368 -0.02 -14.76 22.25
N GLY A 369 0.83 -14.10 23.05
CA GLY A 369 1.85 -14.74 23.87
C GLY A 369 3.14 -15.13 23.14
N THR A 370 3.16 -15.04 21.81
CA THR A 370 4.33 -15.34 20.96
C THR A 370 4.53 -14.30 19.84
N SER A 371 4.08 -13.06 20.07
CA SER A 371 4.21 -12.01 19.06
C SER A 371 5.66 -11.55 18.91
N GLY A 372 6.06 -11.21 17.69
CA GLY A 372 7.38 -10.70 17.34
C GLY A 372 7.75 -11.02 15.90
N LEU A 373 8.99 -10.68 15.52
CA LEU A 373 9.50 -11.00 14.18
C LEU A 373 10.01 -12.43 14.14
N ARG A 374 9.37 -13.27 13.32
CA ARG A 374 9.86 -14.62 13.01
C ARG A 374 10.80 -14.57 11.81
N ALA A 375 11.69 -15.56 11.73
CA ALA A 375 12.58 -15.71 10.59
C ALA A 375 12.82 -17.18 10.26
N TRP A 376 13.04 -17.49 8.99
CA TRP A 376 13.35 -18.83 8.47
C TRP A 376 14.54 -18.79 7.51
N ASP A 377 15.44 -19.76 7.64
CA ASP A 377 16.58 -19.98 6.75
C ASP A 377 16.12 -20.71 5.47
N LEU A 378 16.17 -20.00 4.34
CA LEU A 378 15.74 -20.47 3.02
C LEU A 378 16.77 -21.38 2.33
N ARG A 379 17.97 -21.54 2.89
CA ARG A 379 18.97 -22.50 2.38
C ARG A 379 18.60 -23.95 2.72
N GLN A 380 17.58 -24.14 3.56
CA GLN A 380 17.07 -25.44 3.97
C GLN A 380 15.73 -25.71 3.28
N ASP A 381 15.46 -26.97 2.95
CA ASP A 381 14.19 -27.39 2.34
C ASP A 381 13.61 -28.57 3.15
N PRO A 382 12.51 -28.38 3.90
CA PRO A 382 11.78 -27.11 4.07
C PRO A 382 12.59 -26.05 4.85
N PRO A 383 12.27 -24.75 4.69
CA PRO A 383 12.88 -23.67 5.44
C PRO A 383 12.82 -23.91 6.96
N ALA A 384 13.92 -23.68 7.65
CA ALA A 384 14.02 -23.93 9.08
C ALA A 384 13.92 -22.61 9.87
N PRO A 385 13.14 -22.54 10.97
CA PRO A 385 13.10 -21.35 11.81
C PRO A 385 14.48 -20.98 12.35
N LEU A 386 14.81 -19.69 12.36
CA LEU A 386 16.05 -19.21 12.98
C LEU A 386 15.98 -19.35 14.51
N PRO A 387 17.07 -19.79 15.16
CA PRO A 387 17.17 -19.79 16.62
C PRO A 387 16.96 -18.38 17.19
N GLY A 388 16.17 -18.26 18.26
CA GLY A 388 15.88 -16.99 18.92
C GLY A 388 14.64 -16.26 18.38
N ALA A 389 14.01 -16.74 17.31
CA ALA A 389 12.71 -16.27 16.88
C ALA A 389 11.57 -16.78 17.79
N PRO A 390 10.47 -16.01 17.99
CA PRO A 390 10.26 -14.64 17.49
C PRO A 390 11.08 -13.60 18.28
N LEU A 391 11.61 -12.59 17.59
CA LEU A 391 12.24 -11.41 18.18
C LEU A 391 11.19 -10.46 18.74
N ALA A 392 11.31 -10.07 20.01
CA ALA A 392 10.44 -9.08 20.60
C ALA A 392 10.73 -7.68 20.04
N LEU A 393 9.69 -6.96 19.63
CA LEU A 393 9.78 -5.62 19.03
C LEU A 393 9.13 -4.52 19.88
N GLY A 394 8.84 -4.79 21.16
CA GLY A 394 8.04 -3.90 22.01
C GLY A 394 6.55 -4.23 21.89
N LEU A 395 5.93 -3.82 20.78
CA LEU A 395 4.55 -4.18 20.43
C LEU A 395 4.50 -5.23 19.30
N ALA A 396 3.28 -5.67 18.97
CA ALA A 396 3.08 -6.65 17.91
C ALA A 396 3.39 -6.03 16.52
N PRO A 397 4.14 -6.73 15.64
CA PRO A 397 4.45 -6.24 14.29
C PRO A 397 3.19 -5.89 13.49
N TYR A 398 3.27 -4.83 12.69
CA TYR A 398 2.21 -4.38 11.79
C TYR A 398 2.67 -4.46 10.33
N ALA A 399 3.60 -3.60 9.94
CA ALA A 399 4.21 -3.60 8.61
C ALA A 399 5.73 -3.55 8.71
N ALA A 400 6.44 -4.01 7.68
CA ALA A 400 7.89 -4.01 7.62
C ALA A 400 8.40 -3.56 6.24
N VAL A 401 9.62 -3.02 6.21
CA VAL A 401 10.36 -2.76 4.98
C VAL A 401 11.85 -2.97 5.23
N ALA A 402 12.56 -3.54 4.27
CA ALA A 402 14.01 -3.64 4.29
C ALA A 402 14.67 -2.27 4.12
N ILE A 403 15.74 -1.98 4.87
CA ILE A 403 16.52 -0.74 4.76
C ILE A 403 18.04 -1.03 4.83
N PRO A 404 18.90 -0.19 4.26
CA PRO A 404 20.36 -0.33 4.35
C PRO A 404 20.95 -0.28 5.76
#